data_AF-A0A8T4LZU5-F1
#
_entry.id   AF-A0A8T4LZU5-F1
#
_cell.length_a   1.000
_cell.length_b   1.000
_cell.length_c   1.000
_cell.angle_alpha   90.00
_cell.angle_beta   90.00
_cell.angle_gamma   90.00
#
_symmetry.space_group_name_H-M   'P 1'
#
loop_
_entity.id
_entity.type
_entity.pdbx_description
1 polymer ?
#
loop_
_entity_poly.entity_id
_entity_poly.type
_entity_poly.pdbx_seq_one_letter_code
_entity_poly.pdbx_strand_id
1 'polypeptide(L)'
;MRRIYFLFLVFILVSGCTAQVPGEQSSATPSEFPIQKNETPPKEKQTELIQTNKSDTEGASKINETIPNMPISKPNESVVKINATTNVSVNKTIQINQTTNKFNQPNQTIYTDKFIVANPFDLSQASVISKFRSCVGHDYSGMNSDGQRETKRSMKHYIDAINSLKGTSGQIKVFAPFNGTIMNIEQDFAGFEGKQRGIQVWLSNPNNDGWLFVFFHVDLLSSLKKGSEVKAGELIGYANVDGGENFDITLKKFVFPSFDPSTFDEEKKPESMVEGSANVLTSPFLHMSPEVLKQYQNKGLKVDDFIISKSSRDAKQCECIDESCNFPSNSPQSHPEDWIIIN
;
A
#
# COMPACT_ATOMS: atom_id res chain seq x y z
N MET A 1 -47.73 17.91 7.14
CA MET A 1 -46.75 18.66 6.31
C MET A 1 -46.01 17.69 5.41
N ARG A 2 -46.38 17.63 4.13
CA ARG A 2 -45.77 16.74 3.12
C ARG A 2 -44.61 17.50 2.46
N ARG A 3 -43.40 16.92 2.48
CA ARG A 3 -42.24 17.45 1.76
C ARG A 3 -42.23 16.87 0.35
N ILE A 4 -42.30 17.77 -0.63
CA ILE A 4 -42.21 17.51 -2.07
C ILE A 4 -40.72 17.54 -2.44
N TYR A 5 -40.21 16.48 -3.04
CA TYR A 5 -38.88 16.44 -3.64
C TYR A 5 -38.95 17.03 -5.06
N PHE A 6 -38.20 18.09 -5.32
CA PHE A 6 -38.01 18.63 -6.67
C PHE A 6 -36.89 17.85 -7.36
N LEU A 7 -37.26 17.17 -8.45
CA LEU A 7 -36.35 16.52 -9.38
C LEU A 7 -35.86 17.57 -10.39
N PHE A 8 -34.56 17.87 -10.42
CA PHE A 8 -33.97 18.68 -11.48
C PHE A 8 -33.62 17.77 -12.67
N LEU A 9 -34.38 17.90 -13.76
CA LEU A 9 -34.08 17.30 -15.06
C LEU A 9 -33.25 18.30 -15.86
N VAL A 10 -32.00 17.97 -16.18
CA VAL A 10 -31.17 18.76 -17.09
C VAL A 10 -31.42 18.27 -18.52
N PHE A 11 -32.08 19.09 -19.33
CA PHE A 11 -32.20 18.91 -20.78
C PHE A 11 -30.95 19.47 -21.45
N ILE A 12 -30.18 18.62 -22.13
CA ILE A 12 -29.13 19.05 -23.06
C ILE A 12 -29.78 19.26 -24.43
N LEU A 13 -29.88 20.52 -24.85
CA LEU A 13 -30.26 20.92 -26.20
C LEU A 13 -29.09 20.70 -27.16
N VAL A 14 -29.28 19.81 -28.12
CA VAL A 14 -28.38 19.63 -29.27
C VAL A 14 -28.82 20.63 -30.35
N SER A 15 -28.07 21.72 -30.50
CA SER A 15 -28.22 22.62 -31.65
C SER A 15 -27.35 22.14 -32.80
N GLY A 16 -28.00 21.80 -33.92
CA GLY A 16 -27.37 21.41 -35.16
C GLY A 16 -26.72 22.58 -35.89
N CYS A 17 -25.48 22.39 -36.32
CA CYS A 17 -24.84 23.20 -37.35
C CYS A 17 -24.78 22.38 -38.64
N THR A 18 -25.61 22.75 -39.62
CA THR A 18 -25.48 22.39 -41.02
C THR A 18 -24.28 23.12 -41.62
N ALA A 19 -23.30 22.37 -42.14
CA ALA A 19 -22.23 22.91 -42.98
C ALA A 19 -22.33 22.31 -44.39
N GLN A 20 -22.28 23.22 -45.34
CA GLN A 20 -22.48 23.07 -46.78
C GLN A 20 -21.26 22.43 -47.45
N VAL A 21 -21.49 21.51 -48.37
CA VAL A 21 -20.46 20.92 -49.25
C VAL A 21 -20.28 21.80 -50.48
N PRO A 22 -19.02 22.05 -50.89
CA PRO A 22 -18.70 22.04 -52.32
C PRO A 22 -17.55 21.07 -52.60
N GLY A 23 -17.64 20.43 -53.77
CA GLY A 23 -16.81 19.30 -54.15
C GLY A 23 -15.55 19.63 -54.96
N GLU A 24 -15.04 18.52 -55.48
CA GLU A 24 -14.12 18.30 -56.60
C GLU A 24 -12.59 18.40 -56.43
N GLN A 25 -11.99 17.24 -56.76
CA GLN A 25 -10.75 16.97 -57.47
C GLN A 25 -9.40 17.22 -56.78
N SER A 26 -8.65 16.13 -56.57
CA SER A 26 -7.38 15.88 -57.27
C SER A 26 -6.70 14.62 -56.76
N SER A 27 -6.33 13.75 -57.70
CA SER A 27 -5.50 12.55 -57.53
C SER A 27 -4.02 12.92 -57.35
N ALA A 28 -3.39 12.46 -56.27
CA ALA A 28 -1.94 12.48 -56.12
C ALA A 28 -1.41 11.11 -55.68
N THR A 29 -0.45 10.61 -56.45
CA THR A 29 0.34 9.39 -56.29
C THR A 29 1.20 9.41 -55.01
N PRO A 30 1.49 8.25 -54.39
CA PRO A 30 2.32 8.19 -53.19
C PRO A 30 3.81 8.29 -53.53
N SER A 31 4.51 9.21 -52.87
CA SER A 31 5.96 9.34 -52.88
C SER A 31 6.61 8.32 -51.94
N GLU A 32 7.58 7.58 -52.47
CA GLU A 32 8.47 6.68 -51.73
C GLU A 32 9.31 7.43 -50.68
N PHE A 33 9.29 6.94 -49.44
CA PHE A 33 10.22 7.37 -48.39
C PHE A 33 11.50 6.53 -48.46
N PRO A 34 12.70 7.14 -48.44
CA PRO A 34 13.94 6.38 -48.41
C PRO A 34 14.22 5.83 -47.00
N ILE A 35 14.48 4.52 -46.96
CA ILE A 35 14.94 3.75 -45.81
C ILE A 35 16.33 4.26 -45.41
N GLN A 36 16.46 4.86 -44.23
CA GLN A 36 17.75 5.13 -43.61
C GLN A 36 18.38 3.81 -43.12
N LYS A 37 19.62 3.57 -43.55
CA LYS A 37 20.44 2.41 -43.18
C LYS A 37 20.90 2.56 -41.73
N ASN A 38 20.67 1.52 -40.94
CA ASN A 38 21.23 1.37 -39.60
C ASN A 38 22.76 1.22 -39.68
N GLU A 39 23.49 2.20 -39.16
CA GLU A 39 24.92 2.06 -38.88
C GLU A 39 25.11 1.22 -37.61
N THR A 40 26.04 0.28 -37.70
CA THR A 40 26.38 -0.68 -36.65
C THR A 40 27.28 -0.01 -35.61
N PRO A 41 27.01 -0.12 -34.29
CA PRO A 41 27.93 0.42 -33.29
C PRO A 41 29.21 -0.42 -33.18
N PRO A 42 30.36 0.17 -32.79
CA PRO A 42 31.63 -0.54 -32.72
C PRO A 42 31.67 -1.52 -31.55
N LYS A 43 32.26 -2.69 -31.78
CA LYS A 43 32.56 -3.69 -30.75
C LYS A 43 33.54 -3.12 -29.73
N GLU A 44 33.09 -2.97 -28.49
CA GLU A 44 33.95 -2.66 -27.36
C GLU A 44 34.62 -3.96 -26.85
N LYS A 45 35.95 -3.89 -26.66
CA LYS A 45 36.80 -4.98 -26.19
C LYS A 45 36.49 -5.32 -24.74
N GLN A 46 35.94 -6.50 -24.47
CA GLN A 46 36.03 -7.10 -23.15
C GLN A 46 37.46 -7.61 -22.94
N THR A 47 38.10 -7.13 -21.88
CA THR A 47 39.40 -7.60 -21.43
C THR A 47 39.14 -8.68 -20.38
N GLU A 48 39.51 -9.91 -20.69
CA GLU A 48 39.56 -11.04 -19.74
C GLU A 48 40.53 -10.72 -18.61
N LEU A 49 40.05 -10.85 -17.36
CA LEU A 49 40.91 -11.06 -16.20
C LEU A 49 40.63 -12.45 -15.66
N ILE A 50 41.42 -13.40 -16.18
CA ILE A 50 41.63 -14.71 -15.60
C ILE A 50 42.61 -14.53 -14.44
N GLN A 51 42.18 -14.83 -13.21
CA GLN A 51 43.10 -15.27 -12.16
C GLN A 51 42.57 -16.57 -11.55
N THR A 52 43.27 -17.64 -11.94
CA THR A 52 43.33 -18.94 -11.27
C THR A 52 44.14 -18.85 -9.99
N ASN A 53 43.76 -19.67 -8.98
CA ASN A 53 44.62 -20.47 -8.07
C ASN A 53 43.67 -21.06 -6.98
N LYS A 54 43.38 -22.38 -6.89
CA LYS A 54 44.22 -23.50 -6.37
C LYS A 54 45.06 -23.07 -5.15
N SER A 55 45.17 -23.77 -4.03
CA SER A 55 44.64 -25.01 -3.42
C SER A 55 45.20 -24.99 -1.98
N ASP A 56 44.86 -26.01 -1.18
CA ASP A 56 45.61 -26.50 -0.01
C ASP A 56 45.20 -25.87 1.34
N THR A 57 44.37 -26.55 2.15
CA THR A 57 44.59 -27.71 3.06
C THR A 57 45.03 -27.33 4.48
N GLU A 58 44.37 -28.02 5.42
CA GLU A 58 44.76 -28.35 6.79
C GLU A 58 44.87 -27.25 7.85
N GLY A 59 44.11 -27.44 8.94
CA GLY A 59 44.18 -26.63 10.14
C GLY A 59 43.11 -27.00 11.17
N ALA A 60 43.13 -28.24 11.65
CA ALA A 60 42.34 -28.64 12.81
C ALA A 60 42.78 -27.82 14.05
N SER A 61 41.84 -27.14 14.70
CA SER A 61 42.02 -26.70 16.08
C SER A 61 40.73 -26.88 16.87
N LYS A 62 40.83 -27.73 17.89
CA LYS A 62 39.83 -27.99 18.91
C LYS A 62 39.71 -26.74 19.78
N ILE A 63 38.49 -26.21 19.91
CA ILE A 63 38.12 -25.30 20.99
C ILE A 63 37.06 -25.99 21.84
N ASN A 64 37.51 -26.49 22.99
CA ASN A 64 36.68 -26.84 24.13
C ASN A 64 36.27 -25.52 24.79
N GLU A 65 35.00 -25.14 24.68
CA GLU A 65 34.41 -24.15 25.58
C GLU A 65 33.44 -24.83 26.54
N THR A 66 33.88 -24.84 27.79
CA THR A 66 33.17 -25.29 28.98
C THR A 66 32.01 -24.34 29.27
N ILE A 67 30.78 -24.84 29.19
CA ILE A 67 29.56 -24.13 29.62
C ILE A 67 29.54 -24.09 31.16
N PRO A 68 29.51 -22.91 31.82
CA PRO A 68 29.22 -22.85 33.24
C PRO A 68 27.73 -23.04 33.51
N ASN A 69 27.42 -24.06 34.30
CA ASN A 69 26.11 -24.35 34.88
C ASN A 69 25.54 -23.12 35.61
N MET A 70 24.39 -22.63 35.14
CA MET A 70 23.57 -21.65 35.86
C MET A 70 22.48 -22.38 36.66
N PRO A 71 22.27 -22.06 37.95
CA PRO A 71 21.30 -22.76 38.78
C PRO A 71 19.85 -22.42 38.42
N ILE A 72 19.05 -23.47 38.26
CA ILE A 72 17.60 -23.44 38.05
C ILE A 72 16.92 -22.96 39.34
N SER A 73 16.37 -21.74 39.33
CA SER A 73 15.46 -21.27 40.38
C SER A 73 14.05 -21.80 40.15
N LYS A 74 13.52 -22.53 41.16
CA LYS A 74 12.17 -23.09 41.20
C LYS A 74 11.09 -22.00 41.11
N PRO A 75 9.93 -22.27 40.49
CA PRO A 75 8.79 -21.36 40.52
C PRO A 75 8.13 -21.35 41.91
N ASN A 76 7.80 -20.16 42.40
CA ASN A 76 7.03 -19.91 43.61
C ASN A 76 5.54 -20.23 43.33
N GLU A 77 5.04 -21.33 43.88
CA GLU A 77 3.61 -21.62 43.98
C GLU A 77 2.96 -20.73 45.03
N SER A 78 2.26 -19.69 44.58
CA SER A 78 1.32 -18.96 45.42
C SER A 78 -0.01 -19.72 45.46
N VAL A 79 -0.13 -20.60 46.46
CA VAL A 79 -1.35 -21.31 46.81
C VAL A 79 -2.38 -20.32 47.39
N VAL A 80 -3.38 -19.92 46.60
CA VAL A 80 -4.60 -19.30 47.13
C VAL A 80 -5.57 -20.41 47.51
N LYS A 81 -5.66 -20.71 48.82
CA LYS A 81 -6.73 -21.54 49.38
C LYS A 81 -8.01 -20.71 49.40
N ILE A 82 -9.07 -21.19 48.74
CA ILE A 82 -10.43 -20.68 48.94
C ILE A 82 -11.26 -21.84 49.44
N ASN A 83 -11.63 -21.80 50.73
CA ASN A 83 -12.54 -22.75 51.33
C ASN A 83 -13.96 -22.18 51.38
N ALA A 84 -14.88 -22.97 50.83
CA ALA A 84 -16.25 -23.25 51.26
C ALA A 84 -17.27 -22.10 51.47
N THR A 85 -18.30 -22.16 50.61
CA THR A 85 -19.73 -22.31 50.96
C THR A 85 -20.37 -21.25 51.86
N THR A 86 -21.16 -20.37 51.25
CA THR A 86 -22.42 -19.92 51.84
C THR A 86 -23.46 -19.67 50.74
N ASN A 87 -24.55 -20.44 50.77
CA ASN A 87 -25.78 -20.16 50.04
C ASN A 87 -26.49 -18.98 50.72
N VAL A 88 -26.51 -17.82 50.06
CA VAL A 88 -27.44 -16.74 50.40
C VAL A 88 -28.03 -16.19 49.10
N SER A 89 -29.30 -16.52 48.88
CA SER A 89 -30.15 -15.91 47.85
C SER A 89 -30.51 -14.49 48.30
N VAL A 90 -30.03 -13.49 47.56
CA VAL A 90 -30.60 -12.13 47.58
C VAL A 90 -30.62 -11.60 46.14
N ASN A 91 -31.82 -11.56 45.57
CA ASN A 91 -32.14 -10.73 44.42
C ASN A 91 -31.94 -9.26 44.80
N LYS A 92 -30.83 -8.66 44.38
CA LYS A 92 -30.67 -7.20 44.39
C LYS A 92 -29.97 -6.79 43.10
N THR A 93 -30.73 -6.12 42.24
CA THR A 93 -30.26 -5.45 41.04
C THR A 93 -29.14 -4.48 41.41
N ILE A 94 -27.90 -4.85 41.11
CA ILE A 94 -26.75 -3.95 41.22
C ILE A 94 -26.73 -3.10 39.96
N GLN A 95 -27.19 -1.85 40.09
CA GLN A 95 -26.90 -0.79 39.14
C GLN A 95 -25.40 -0.48 39.23
N ILE A 96 -24.64 -1.00 38.27
CA ILE A 96 -23.21 -0.71 38.14
C ILE A 96 -23.09 0.67 37.50
N ASN A 97 -22.96 1.71 38.33
CA ASN A 97 -22.52 3.02 37.85
C ASN A 97 -21.05 2.89 37.47
N GLN A 98 -20.78 2.66 36.17
CA GLN A 98 -19.45 2.77 35.60
C GLN A 98 -19.01 4.23 35.66
N THR A 99 -18.24 4.57 36.70
CA THR A 99 -17.46 5.80 36.74
C THR A 99 -16.33 5.65 35.72
N THR A 100 -16.49 6.30 34.57
CA THR A 100 -15.48 6.32 33.51
C THR A 100 -14.25 7.08 34.00
N ASN A 101 -13.23 6.34 34.40
CA ASN A 101 -11.87 6.87 34.50
C ASN A 101 -11.40 7.26 33.09
N LYS A 102 -11.49 8.56 32.78
CA LYS A 102 -10.86 9.18 31.61
C LYS A 102 -9.33 9.06 31.76
N PHE A 103 -8.78 7.96 31.27
CA PHE A 103 -7.39 7.95 30.82
C PHE A 103 -7.33 8.69 29.49
N ASN A 104 -6.61 9.81 29.47
CA ASN A 104 -6.23 10.53 28.26
C ASN A 104 -5.28 9.63 27.44
N GLN A 105 -5.86 8.80 26.58
CA GLN A 105 -5.17 8.28 25.40
C GLN A 105 -5.46 9.25 24.24
N PRO A 106 -4.48 9.56 23.37
CA PRO A 106 -4.73 10.36 22.17
C PRO A 106 -5.88 9.72 21.38
N ASN A 107 -6.83 10.54 20.92
CA ASN A 107 -8.03 10.15 20.19
C ASN A 107 -7.72 9.04 19.17
N GLN A 108 -8.03 7.79 19.52
CA GLN A 108 -7.94 6.69 18.60
C GLN A 108 -9.11 6.82 17.64
N THR A 109 -8.85 7.27 16.42
CA THR A 109 -9.84 7.26 15.34
C THR A 109 -10.32 5.81 15.17
N ILE A 110 -11.57 5.55 15.57
CA ILE A 110 -12.18 4.23 15.40
C ILE A 110 -12.56 4.12 13.93
N TYR A 111 -11.77 3.38 13.16
CA TYR A 111 -12.13 2.97 11.81
C TYR A 111 -13.22 1.91 11.91
N THR A 112 -14.48 2.33 11.75
CA THR A 112 -15.65 1.45 11.79
C THR A 112 -15.79 0.60 10.53
N ASP A 113 -15.10 1.00 9.45
CA ASP A 113 -15.32 0.44 8.12
C ASP A 113 -14.33 -0.70 7.87
N LYS A 114 -14.72 -1.90 8.31
CA LYS A 114 -13.95 -3.14 8.16
C LYS A 114 -14.38 -3.92 6.92
N PHE A 115 -14.03 -3.42 5.74
CA PHE A 115 -14.46 -4.00 4.46
C PHE A 115 -13.41 -4.88 3.77
N ILE A 116 -12.15 -4.89 4.22
CA ILE A 116 -11.13 -5.82 3.72
C ILE A 116 -11.28 -7.15 4.46
N VAL A 117 -11.85 -8.15 3.80
CA VAL A 117 -12.24 -9.44 4.38
C VAL A 117 -11.39 -10.60 3.88
N ALA A 118 -10.47 -10.34 2.96
CA ALA A 118 -9.43 -11.28 2.52
C ALA A 118 -8.06 -10.60 2.53
N ASN A 119 -7.01 -11.39 2.75
CA ASN A 119 -5.64 -10.88 2.70
C ASN A 119 -5.28 -10.55 1.24
N PRO A 120 -4.79 -9.34 0.93
CA PRO A 120 -4.49 -8.92 -0.45
C PRO A 120 -3.33 -9.69 -1.11
N PHE A 121 -2.56 -10.46 -0.34
CA PHE A 121 -1.46 -11.29 -0.84
C PHE A 121 -1.27 -12.54 0.04
N ASP A 122 -0.51 -13.51 -0.46
CA ASP A 122 -0.14 -14.67 0.34
C ASP A 122 0.90 -14.27 1.40
N LEU A 123 0.45 -14.19 2.66
CA LEU A 123 1.29 -13.78 3.79
C LEU A 123 2.48 -14.71 4.03
N SER A 124 2.45 -15.95 3.52
CA SER A 124 3.60 -16.88 3.60
C SER A 124 4.70 -16.56 2.59
N GLN A 125 4.40 -15.74 1.58
CA GLN A 125 5.34 -15.34 0.52
C GLN A 125 6.00 -13.98 0.78
N ALA A 126 5.64 -13.31 1.87
CA ALA A 126 6.19 -12.01 2.27
C ALA A 126 7.16 -12.14 3.46
N SER A 127 8.27 -11.40 3.45
CA SER A 127 9.26 -11.39 4.53
C SER A 127 9.21 -10.13 5.39
N VAL A 128 9.00 -8.97 4.77
CA VAL A 128 8.85 -7.69 5.47
C VAL A 128 7.78 -6.82 4.81
N ILE A 129 7.18 -5.94 5.60
CA ILE A 129 6.22 -4.93 5.15
C ILE A 129 6.68 -3.57 5.67
N SER A 130 6.75 -2.55 4.80
CA SER A 130 7.02 -1.20 5.25
C SER A 130 5.82 -0.60 6.00
N LYS A 131 6.07 0.33 6.90
CA LYS A 131 5.01 1.04 7.63
C LYS A 131 4.40 2.14 6.76
N PHE A 132 3.14 2.46 7.04
CA PHE A 132 2.50 3.66 6.52
C PHE A 132 3.19 4.91 7.10
N ARG A 133 3.49 5.89 6.25
CA ARG A 133 4.37 7.05 6.53
C ARG A 133 5.84 6.66 6.76
N SER A 134 6.32 5.62 6.09
CA SER A 134 7.75 5.26 6.07
C SER A 134 8.55 6.18 5.15
N CYS A 135 9.88 6.15 5.30
CA CYS A 135 10.80 6.69 4.31
C CYS A 135 11.20 5.61 3.29
N VAL A 136 10.38 4.59 3.01
CA VAL A 136 10.74 3.53 2.07
C VAL A 136 10.29 3.91 0.66
N GLY A 137 11.12 3.60 -0.34
CA GLY A 137 10.84 3.85 -1.76
C GLY A 137 10.87 5.34 -2.10
N HIS A 138 9.72 5.89 -2.47
CA HIS A 138 9.58 7.28 -2.90
C HIS A 138 8.40 7.98 -2.22
N ASP A 139 8.37 9.32 -2.31
CA ASP A 139 7.23 10.09 -1.80
C ASP A 139 5.93 9.64 -2.48
N TYR A 140 4.95 9.30 -1.64
CA TYR A 140 3.58 9.05 -2.06
C TYR A 140 2.66 9.72 -1.06
N SER A 141 2.90 11.00 -0.86
CA SER A 141 2.20 11.80 0.11
C SER A 141 0.89 12.37 -0.45
N GLY A 142 -0.03 12.71 0.44
CA GLY A 142 -1.36 13.19 0.07
C GLY A 142 -2.08 13.78 1.27
N MET A 143 -3.40 13.82 1.20
CA MET A 143 -4.22 14.10 2.38
C MET A 143 -4.37 12.82 3.20
N ASN A 144 -4.40 12.90 4.52
CA ASN A 144 -4.76 11.76 5.37
C ASN A 144 -6.25 11.74 5.70
N SER A 145 -6.70 10.69 6.40
CA SER A 145 -8.11 10.52 6.79
C SER A 145 -8.66 11.65 7.67
N ASP A 146 -7.79 12.43 8.31
CA ASP A 146 -8.17 13.57 9.15
C ASP A 146 -8.21 14.89 8.34
N GLY A 147 -8.04 14.81 7.01
CA GLY A 147 -8.05 15.98 6.13
C GLY A 147 -6.78 16.84 6.26
N GLN A 148 -5.67 16.29 6.76
CA GLN A 148 -4.40 17.00 6.85
C GLN A 148 -3.49 16.63 5.69
N ARG A 149 -2.84 17.63 5.09
CA ARG A 149 -1.80 17.40 4.08
C ARG A 149 -0.54 16.82 4.73
N GLU A 150 0.00 15.80 4.09
CA GLU A 150 1.27 15.17 4.43
C GLU A 150 2.26 15.37 3.27
N THR A 151 3.55 15.42 3.56
CA THR A 151 4.63 15.62 2.56
C THR A 151 5.90 14.84 2.94
N LYS A 152 6.72 14.46 1.97
CA LYS A 152 8.01 13.76 2.15
C LYS A 152 7.90 12.48 2.99
N ARG A 153 7.05 11.56 2.57
CA ARG A 153 6.86 10.21 3.14
C ARG A 153 6.12 9.31 2.15
N SER A 154 6.31 8.00 2.26
CA SER A 154 5.45 7.06 1.54
C SER A 154 4.19 6.76 2.34
N MET A 155 3.01 7.05 1.77
CA MET A 155 1.70 6.62 2.29
C MET A 155 1.21 5.36 1.55
N LYS A 156 2.14 4.47 1.22
CA LYS A 156 1.90 3.10 0.77
C LYS A 156 2.55 2.12 1.76
N HIS A 157 2.29 0.83 1.56
CA HIS A 157 3.08 -0.25 2.14
C HIS A 157 3.83 -0.97 1.03
N TYR A 158 5.14 -1.11 1.16
CA TYR A 158 5.98 -1.97 0.33
C TYR A 158 6.04 -3.36 0.96
N ILE A 159 5.90 -4.40 0.17
CA ILE A 159 5.90 -5.80 0.61
C ILE A 159 7.05 -6.52 -0.08
N ASP A 160 8.07 -6.88 0.69
CA ASP A 160 9.19 -7.66 0.16
C ASP A 160 8.84 -9.15 0.16
N ALA A 161 9.27 -9.81 -0.90
CA ALA A 161 9.18 -11.26 -1.01
C ALA A 161 10.11 -11.98 -0.02
N ILE A 162 9.79 -13.23 0.33
CA ILE A 162 10.78 -14.13 0.92
C ILE A 162 11.96 -14.36 -0.05
N ASN A 163 13.14 -14.69 0.48
CA ASN A 163 14.37 -14.79 -0.30
C ASN A 163 14.27 -15.69 -1.55
N SER A 164 13.50 -16.79 -1.48
CA SER A 164 13.31 -17.71 -2.62
C SER A 164 12.45 -17.13 -3.76
N LEU A 165 11.76 -16.01 -3.53
CA LEU A 165 10.85 -15.36 -4.47
C LEU A 165 11.33 -13.95 -4.88
N LYS A 166 12.44 -13.45 -4.32
CA LYS A 166 13.04 -12.18 -4.73
C LYS A 166 13.48 -12.23 -6.20
N GLY A 167 13.27 -11.14 -6.94
CA GLY A 167 13.64 -11.07 -8.36
C GLY A 167 12.72 -11.86 -9.29
N THR A 168 11.57 -12.37 -8.81
CA THR A 168 10.63 -13.16 -9.61
C THR A 168 9.45 -12.32 -10.11
N SER A 169 8.85 -12.73 -11.21
CA SER A 169 7.52 -12.29 -11.64
C SER A 169 6.64 -13.54 -11.79
N GLY A 170 5.35 -13.41 -11.49
CA GLY A 170 4.39 -14.51 -11.66
C GLY A 170 4.33 -15.56 -10.53
N GLN A 171 4.98 -15.34 -9.38
CA GLN A 171 5.03 -16.33 -8.29
C GLN A 171 4.34 -15.91 -6.99
N ILE A 172 4.42 -14.62 -6.64
CA ILE A 172 3.81 -14.09 -5.41
C ILE A 172 2.35 -13.79 -5.70
N LYS A 173 1.43 -14.48 -5.04
CA LYS A 173 -0.01 -14.38 -5.34
C LYS A 173 -0.60 -13.11 -4.76
N VAL A 174 -1.42 -12.44 -5.58
CA VAL A 174 -2.19 -11.26 -5.21
C VAL A 174 -3.67 -11.59 -5.31
N PHE A 175 -4.42 -11.27 -4.26
CA PHE A 175 -5.84 -11.60 -4.11
C PHE A 175 -6.70 -10.35 -3.98
N ALA A 176 -7.94 -10.42 -4.46
CA ALA A 176 -8.92 -9.37 -4.21
C ALA A 176 -9.26 -9.30 -2.70
N PRO A 177 -9.09 -8.15 -2.03
CA PRO A 177 -9.30 -8.03 -0.59
C PRO A 177 -10.79 -8.02 -0.18
N PHE A 178 -11.68 -7.81 -1.15
CA PHE A 178 -13.13 -7.75 -0.99
C PHE A 178 -13.83 -8.05 -2.32
N ASN A 179 -15.14 -8.31 -2.26
CA ASN A 179 -15.98 -8.34 -3.47
C ASN A 179 -16.00 -6.94 -4.09
N GLY A 180 -15.77 -6.83 -5.39
CA GLY A 180 -15.70 -5.52 -6.03
C GLY A 180 -15.50 -5.58 -7.53
N THR A 181 -15.12 -4.43 -8.10
CA THR A 181 -14.89 -4.25 -9.52
C THR A 181 -13.52 -3.63 -9.74
N ILE A 182 -12.79 -4.08 -10.75
CA ILE A 182 -11.56 -3.43 -11.22
C ILE A 182 -11.95 -2.13 -11.93
N MET A 183 -11.79 -1.00 -11.25
CA MET A 183 -12.19 0.31 -11.74
C MET A 183 -11.17 0.94 -12.68
N ASN A 184 -9.90 0.63 -12.48
CA ASN A 184 -8.83 1.18 -13.30
C ASN A 184 -7.65 0.21 -13.39
N ILE A 185 -6.94 0.31 -14.51
CA ILE A 185 -5.66 -0.35 -14.77
C ILE A 185 -4.77 0.71 -15.40
N GLU A 186 -3.65 1.01 -14.75
CA GLU A 186 -2.67 1.98 -15.25
C GLU A 186 -1.33 1.29 -15.47
N GLN A 187 -0.63 1.67 -16.54
CA GLN A 187 0.74 1.24 -16.73
C GLN A 187 1.58 1.89 -15.63
N ASP A 188 2.30 1.08 -14.86
CA ASP A 188 3.17 1.60 -13.79
C ASP A 188 4.50 2.02 -14.40
N PHE A 189 4.47 3.15 -15.12
CA PHE A 189 5.67 3.78 -15.67
C PHE A 189 6.32 4.63 -14.59
N ALA A 190 7.01 3.97 -13.67
CA ALA A 190 8.00 4.65 -12.85
C ALA A 190 9.22 4.94 -13.74
N GLY A 191 9.23 6.10 -14.42
CA GLY A 191 10.32 6.49 -15.32
C GLY A 191 11.72 6.48 -14.67
N PHE A 192 11.77 6.49 -13.35
CA PHE A 192 13.00 6.38 -12.54
C PHE A 192 13.46 4.93 -12.27
N GLU A 193 12.60 3.93 -12.43
CA GLU A 193 12.97 2.50 -12.25
C GLU A 193 13.69 1.90 -13.46
N GLY A 194 13.81 2.66 -14.56
CA GLY A 194 14.53 2.25 -15.78
C GLY A 194 13.85 1.12 -16.58
N LYS A 195 12.81 0.48 -16.03
CA LYS A 195 11.99 -0.55 -16.66
C LYS A 195 10.57 -0.46 -16.09
N GLN A 196 9.58 -0.71 -16.94
CA GLN A 196 8.20 -0.87 -16.48
C GLN A 196 8.06 -2.14 -15.62
N ARG A 197 7.59 -1.98 -14.38
CA ARG A 197 7.37 -3.08 -13.42
C ARG A 197 5.87 -3.29 -13.21
N GLY A 198 5.28 -4.18 -14.00
CA GLY A 198 3.86 -4.52 -13.91
C GLY A 198 2.90 -3.35 -14.23
N ILE A 199 1.71 -3.42 -13.61
CA ILE A 199 0.66 -2.41 -13.71
C ILE A 199 0.10 -2.09 -12.33
N GLN A 200 -0.56 -0.93 -12.22
CA GLN A 200 -1.42 -0.62 -11.09
C GLN A 200 -2.83 -1.15 -11.32
N VAL A 201 -3.43 -1.74 -10.29
CA VAL A 201 -4.79 -2.30 -10.36
C VAL A 201 -5.63 -1.72 -9.23
N TRP A 202 -6.73 -1.05 -9.59
CA TRP A 202 -7.53 -0.27 -8.64
C TRP A 202 -8.90 -0.93 -8.46
N LEU A 203 -9.18 -1.45 -7.26
CA LEU A 203 -10.41 -2.15 -6.91
C LEU A 203 -11.32 -1.24 -6.08
N SER A 204 -12.61 -1.22 -6.42
CA SER A 204 -13.65 -0.55 -5.64
C SER A 204 -14.79 -1.49 -5.28
N ASN A 205 -15.51 -1.16 -4.22
CA ASN A 205 -16.74 -1.82 -3.81
C ASN A 205 -17.78 -0.73 -3.51
N PRO A 206 -19.04 -0.86 -3.97
CA PRO A 206 -20.08 0.15 -3.68
C PRO A 206 -20.29 0.45 -2.18
N ASN A 207 -19.89 -0.46 -1.29
CA ASN A 207 -20.09 -0.36 0.15
C ASN A 207 -18.83 0.11 0.93
N ASN A 208 -17.79 0.60 0.26
CA ASN A 208 -16.53 1.00 0.91
C ASN A 208 -16.34 2.52 0.98
N ASP A 209 -17.41 3.31 1.00
CA ASP A 209 -17.35 4.78 1.08
C ASP A 209 -16.41 5.42 0.02
N GLY A 210 -16.35 4.85 -1.18
CA GLY A 210 -15.54 5.38 -2.28
C GLY A 210 -14.03 5.15 -2.14
N TRP A 211 -13.60 4.29 -1.20
CA TRP A 211 -12.21 3.83 -1.15
C TRP A 211 -11.85 3.01 -2.40
N LEU A 212 -10.62 3.15 -2.83
CA LEU A 212 -9.98 2.37 -3.88
C LEU A 212 -8.81 1.64 -3.25
N PHE A 213 -8.83 0.31 -3.34
CA PHE A 213 -7.66 -0.49 -3.02
C PHE A 213 -6.76 -0.52 -4.24
N VAL A 214 -5.55 0.00 -4.11
CA VAL A 214 -4.60 0.09 -5.21
C VAL A 214 -3.46 -0.88 -4.96
N PHE A 215 -3.25 -1.77 -5.91
CA PHE A 215 -2.04 -2.57 -6.05
C PHE A 215 -1.09 -1.88 -7.01
N PHE A 216 0.21 -1.92 -6.71
CA PHE A 216 1.30 -1.46 -7.56
C PHE A 216 2.17 -2.65 -7.95
N HIS A 217 2.84 -2.57 -9.10
CA HIS A 217 3.72 -3.64 -9.59
C HIS A 217 3.06 -5.03 -9.63
N VAL A 218 1.90 -5.16 -10.27
CA VAL A 218 1.18 -6.45 -10.40
C VAL A 218 1.10 -6.88 -11.86
N ASP A 219 1.29 -8.17 -12.11
CA ASP A 219 0.93 -8.85 -13.34
C ASP A 219 -0.50 -9.40 -13.20
N LEU A 220 -1.48 -8.67 -13.73
CA LEU A 220 -2.90 -9.05 -13.67
C LEU A 220 -3.17 -10.29 -14.53
N LEU A 221 -4.02 -11.20 -14.05
CA LEU A 221 -4.47 -12.34 -14.85
C LEU A 221 -5.13 -11.86 -16.15
N SER A 222 -4.79 -12.49 -17.28
CA SER A 222 -5.26 -12.09 -18.61
C SER A 222 -6.78 -12.19 -18.80
N SER A 223 -7.46 -12.95 -17.95
CA SER A 223 -8.93 -13.03 -17.92
C SER A 223 -9.59 -11.82 -17.26
N LEU A 224 -8.84 -11.00 -16.54
CA LEU A 224 -9.32 -9.82 -15.83
C LEU A 224 -8.96 -8.54 -16.60
N LYS A 225 -9.88 -7.59 -16.58
CA LYS A 225 -9.75 -6.28 -17.21
C LYS A 225 -10.55 -5.23 -16.43
N LYS A 226 -10.41 -3.97 -16.81
CA LYS A 226 -11.28 -2.91 -16.28
C LYS A 226 -12.75 -3.30 -16.47
N GLY A 227 -13.54 -3.18 -15.41
CA GLY A 227 -14.93 -3.61 -15.33
C GLY A 227 -15.15 -5.06 -14.89
N SER A 228 -14.10 -5.89 -14.77
CA SER A 228 -14.24 -7.24 -14.21
C SER A 228 -14.68 -7.18 -12.76
N GLU A 229 -15.65 -8.03 -12.40
CA GLU A 229 -16.03 -8.30 -11.02
C GLU A 229 -15.11 -9.36 -10.42
N VAL A 230 -14.77 -9.20 -9.16
CA VAL A 230 -13.93 -10.14 -8.39
C VAL A 230 -14.56 -10.40 -7.03
N LYS A 231 -14.30 -11.59 -6.48
CA LYS A 231 -14.72 -11.98 -5.14
C LYS A 231 -13.58 -11.86 -4.15
N ALA A 232 -13.90 -11.61 -2.88
CA ALA A 232 -12.92 -11.60 -1.82
C ALA A 232 -12.14 -12.94 -1.79
N GLY A 233 -10.81 -12.87 -1.76
CA GLY A 233 -9.91 -14.02 -1.79
C GLY A 233 -9.69 -14.62 -3.19
N GLU A 234 -10.30 -14.08 -4.23
CA GLU A 234 -10.05 -14.49 -5.61
C GLU A 234 -8.64 -14.08 -6.02
N LEU A 235 -7.90 -15.02 -6.63
CA LEU A 235 -6.59 -14.72 -7.23
C LEU A 235 -6.80 -13.78 -8.42
N ILE A 236 -6.22 -12.58 -8.36
CA ILE A 236 -6.34 -11.58 -9.42
C ILE A 236 -5.06 -11.41 -10.24
N GLY A 237 -3.93 -11.88 -9.72
CA GLY A 237 -2.65 -11.74 -10.40
C GLY A 237 -1.49 -12.14 -9.52
N TYR A 238 -0.32 -11.68 -9.92
CA TYR A 238 0.93 -11.93 -9.21
C TYR A 238 1.72 -10.64 -9.05
N ALA A 239 2.46 -10.50 -7.96
CA ALA A 239 3.39 -9.38 -7.83
C ALA A 239 4.53 -9.52 -8.85
N ASN A 240 4.90 -8.39 -9.45
CA ASN A 240 6.04 -8.24 -10.34
C ASN A 240 7.22 -7.66 -9.55
N VAL A 241 8.01 -8.55 -8.98
CA VAL A 241 9.25 -8.20 -8.26
C VAL A 241 10.49 -8.55 -9.10
N ASP A 242 10.35 -8.54 -10.43
CA ASP A 242 11.49 -8.61 -11.34
C ASP A 242 12.13 -7.22 -11.45
N GLY A 243 13.44 -7.12 -11.21
CA GLY A 243 14.18 -5.86 -11.19
C GLY A 243 13.92 -4.96 -9.98
N GLY A 244 13.12 -5.40 -9.00
CA GLY A 244 12.94 -4.73 -7.71
C GLY A 244 12.70 -5.75 -6.59
N GLU A 245 12.58 -5.28 -5.34
CA GLU A 245 12.48 -6.19 -4.18
C GLU A 245 11.05 -6.35 -3.65
N ASN A 246 10.12 -5.50 -4.10
CA ASN A 246 8.77 -5.38 -3.54
C ASN A 246 7.69 -5.04 -4.56
N PHE A 247 6.46 -5.20 -4.10
CA PHE A 247 5.26 -4.57 -4.68
C PHE A 247 4.56 -3.77 -3.59
N ASP A 248 3.62 -2.90 -3.97
CA ASP A 248 3.01 -1.99 -3.00
C ASP A 248 1.49 -2.11 -2.95
N ILE A 249 0.93 -1.72 -1.81
CA ILE A 249 -0.50 -1.52 -1.63
C ILE A 249 -0.81 -0.20 -0.92
N THR A 250 -1.96 0.40 -1.24
CA THR A 250 -2.51 1.51 -0.47
C THR A 250 -4.04 1.55 -0.56
N LEU A 251 -4.68 2.32 0.32
CA LEU A 251 -6.07 2.75 0.17
C LEU A 251 -6.10 4.22 -0.19
N LYS A 252 -6.83 4.52 -1.27
CA LYS A 252 -6.95 5.86 -1.86
C LYS A 252 -8.42 6.24 -2.02
N LYS A 253 -8.79 7.46 -1.65
CA LYS A 253 -10.11 8.04 -1.96
C LYS A 253 -9.91 9.35 -2.69
N PHE A 254 -10.61 9.52 -3.80
CA PHE A 254 -10.63 10.79 -4.50
C PHE A 254 -11.54 11.76 -3.76
N VAL A 255 -10.97 12.87 -3.33
CA VAL A 255 -11.74 14.00 -2.80
C VAL A 255 -11.63 15.12 -3.81
N PHE A 256 -12.76 15.40 -4.45
CA PHE A 256 -12.94 16.65 -5.15
C PHE A 256 -13.17 17.70 -4.06
N PRO A 257 -12.27 18.67 -3.86
CA PRO A 257 -12.59 19.77 -2.98
C PRO A 257 -13.92 20.33 -3.46
N SER A 258 -14.89 20.46 -2.54
CA SER A 258 -16.10 21.21 -2.82
C SER A 258 -15.63 22.61 -3.19
N PHE A 259 -15.62 22.92 -4.48
CA PHE A 259 -15.24 24.23 -4.95
C PHE A 259 -16.32 25.18 -4.46
N ASP A 260 -16.03 25.91 -3.39
CA ASP A 260 -16.84 27.06 -3.00
C ASP A 260 -16.26 28.29 -3.71
N PRO A 261 -16.87 28.72 -4.84
CA PRO A 261 -16.38 29.87 -5.61
C PRO A 261 -16.33 31.16 -4.78
N SER A 262 -17.07 31.25 -3.67
CA SER A 262 -17.08 32.44 -2.81
C SER A 262 -15.86 32.57 -1.91
N THR A 263 -15.08 31.49 -1.77
CA THR A 263 -13.83 31.46 -0.99
C THR A 263 -12.56 31.56 -1.85
N PHE A 264 -12.73 31.72 -3.17
CA PHE A 264 -11.62 31.87 -4.11
C PHE A 264 -10.98 33.27 -3.98
N ASP A 265 -9.89 33.33 -3.22
CA ASP A 265 -8.99 34.49 -3.14
C ASP A 265 -7.84 34.28 -4.13
N GLU A 266 -7.83 35.03 -5.24
CA GLU A 266 -6.87 34.89 -6.34
C GLU A 266 -5.42 35.20 -5.91
N GLU A 267 -5.24 36.04 -4.87
CA GLU A 267 -3.93 36.35 -4.29
C GLU A 267 -3.48 35.32 -3.24
N LYS A 268 -4.43 34.62 -2.59
CA LYS A 268 -4.15 33.51 -1.68
C LYS A 268 -4.57 32.19 -2.29
N LYS A 269 -4.00 31.84 -3.45
CA LYS A 269 -4.10 30.48 -3.96
C LYS A 269 -3.80 29.52 -2.81
N PRO A 270 -4.78 28.74 -2.33
CA PRO A 270 -4.48 27.71 -1.36
C PRO A 270 -3.47 26.81 -2.06
N GLU A 271 -2.36 26.45 -1.40
CA GLU A 271 -1.48 25.39 -1.90
C GLU A 271 -2.29 24.08 -2.18
N SER A 272 -3.51 23.97 -1.62
CA SER A 272 -4.47 22.91 -1.90
C SER A 272 -5.25 23.02 -3.22
N MET A 273 -5.09 24.09 -4.01
CA MET A 273 -5.82 24.31 -5.28
C MET A 273 -4.93 24.20 -6.54
N VAL A 274 -3.67 23.78 -6.42
CA VAL A 274 -2.77 23.68 -7.59
C VAL A 274 -3.06 22.47 -8.47
N GLU A 275 -3.82 21.45 -8.03
CA GLU A 275 -4.20 20.33 -8.91
C GLU A 275 -5.52 19.67 -8.50
N GLY A 276 -6.44 19.54 -9.46
CA GLY A 276 -7.88 19.33 -9.31
C GLY A 276 -8.39 18.01 -8.70
N SER A 277 -7.63 17.32 -7.86
CA SER A 277 -8.13 16.25 -6.99
C SER A 277 -7.16 16.01 -5.83
N ALA A 278 -7.64 16.14 -4.60
CA ALA A 278 -6.87 15.70 -3.44
C ALA A 278 -7.08 14.20 -3.25
N ASN A 279 -6.01 13.43 -3.21
CA ASN A 279 -6.05 12.02 -2.82
C ASN A 279 -6.00 11.94 -1.30
N VAL A 280 -7.04 11.37 -0.70
CA VAL A 280 -6.98 10.94 0.70
C VAL A 280 -6.41 9.53 0.74
N LEU A 281 -5.36 9.33 1.52
CA LEU A 281 -4.63 8.07 1.65
C LEU A 281 -4.74 7.54 3.08
N THR A 282 -4.89 6.22 3.21
CA THR A 282 -4.90 5.54 4.50
C THR A 282 -4.24 4.16 4.39
N SER A 283 -3.86 3.59 5.54
CA SER A 283 -3.34 2.24 5.60
C SER A 283 -4.46 1.21 5.42
N PRO A 284 -4.33 0.23 4.51
CA PRO A 284 -5.29 -0.87 4.38
C PRO A 284 -5.50 -1.66 5.69
N PHE A 285 -4.48 -1.74 6.55
CA PHE A 285 -4.54 -2.46 7.82
C PHE A 285 -5.58 -1.88 8.80
N LEU A 286 -5.90 -0.58 8.66
CA LEU A 286 -6.95 0.09 9.44
C LEU A 286 -8.37 -0.36 9.03
N HIS A 287 -8.53 -0.98 7.86
CA HIS A 287 -9.81 -1.39 7.28
C HIS A 287 -9.97 -2.91 7.13
N MET A 288 -9.02 -3.69 7.66
CA MET A 288 -9.08 -5.15 7.71
C MET A 288 -10.08 -5.66 8.75
N SER A 289 -10.83 -6.70 8.37
CA SER A 289 -11.74 -7.41 9.27
C SER A 289 -10.98 -8.09 10.41
N PRO A 290 -11.65 -8.40 11.54
CA PRO A 290 -11.03 -9.13 12.64
C PRO A 290 -10.39 -10.46 12.21
N GLU A 291 -10.98 -11.16 11.25
CA GLU A 291 -10.49 -12.44 10.72
C GLU A 291 -9.18 -12.27 9.95
N VAL A 292 -9.06 -11.22 9.14
CA VAL A 292 -7.81 -10.91 8.43
C VAL A 292 -6.74 -10.46 9.42
N LEU A 293 -7.09 -9.56 10.36
CA LEU A 293 -6.18 -9.11 11.41
C LEU A 293 -5.67 -10.25 12.29
N LYS A 294 -6.49 -11.28 12.52
CA LYS A 294 -6.08 -12.47 13.27
C LYS A 294 -4.92 -13.20 12.61
N GLN A 295 -4.79 -13.17 11.28
CA GLN A 295 -3.67 -13.78 10.55
C GLN A 295 -2.34 -13.11 10.92
N TYR A 296 -2.32 -11.78 11.00
CA TYR A 296 -1.14 -11.02 11.42
C TYR A 296 -0.85 -11.17 12.92
N GLN A 297 -1.90 -11.20 13.76
CA GLN A 297 -1.76 -11.47 15.20
C GLN A 297 -1.16 -12.85 15.49
N ASN A 298 -1.49 -13.86 14.67
CA ASN A 298 -0.88 -15.20 14.79
C ASN A 298 0.63 -15.18 14.47
N LYS A 299 1.14 -14.11 13.83
CA LYS A 299 2.57 -13.83 13.63
C LYS A 299 3.15 -12.84 14.64
N GLY A 300 2.39 -12.49 15.69
CA GLY A 300 2.80 -11.57 16.74
C GLY A 300 2.64 -10.09 16.40
N LEU A 301 1.98 -9.75 15.29
CA LEU A 301 1.83 -8.38 14.81
C LEU A 301 0.47 -7.77 15.20
N LYS A 302 0.44 -6.47 15.45
CA LYS A 302 -0.73 -5.65 15.76
C LYS A 302 -0.89 -4.56 14.71
N VAL A 303 -2.10 -4.01 14.57
CA VAL A 303 -2.40 -2.94 13.60
C VAL A 303 -1.47 -1.73 13.77
N ASP A 304 -1.20 -1.34 15.01
CA ASP A 304 -0.34 -0.19 15.31
C ASP A 304 1.11 -0.38 14.86
N ASP A 305 1.57 -1.62 14.67
CA ASP A 305 2.92 -1.89 14.17
C ASP A 305 3.09 -1.40 12.72
N PHE A 306 1.99 -1.33 11.96
CA PHE A 306 1.98 -0.96 10.53
C PHE A 306 1.97 0.55 10.29
N ILE A 307 1.92 1.38 11.33
CA ILE A 307 1.63 2.80 11.18
C ILE A 307 2.62 3.63 11.96
N ILE A 308 3.34 4.50 11.26
CA ILE A 308 4.05 5.61 11.90
C ILE A 308 3.03 6.74 12.05
N SER A 309 2.94 7.33 13.25
CA SER A 309 2.04 8.45 13.47
C SER A 309 2.51 9.68 12.67
N LYS A 310 1.59 10.55 12.27
CA LYS A 310 1.94 11.79 11.55
C LYS A 310 2.93 12.64 12.36
N SER A 311 2.67 12.84 13.65
CA SER A 311 3.54 13.63 14.53
C SER A 311 4.92 13.03 14.70
N SER A 312 5.02 11.70 14.83
CA SER A 312 6.31 10.99 14.85
C SER A 312 7.09 11.19 13.56
N ARG A 313 6.42 11.12 12.41
CA ARG A 313 7.07 11.35 11.10
C ARG A 313 7.43 12.82 10.90
N ASP A 314 6.59 13.76 11.30
CA ASP A 314 6.91 15.19 11.18
C ASP A 314 8.11 15.57 12.08
N ALA A 315 8.27 14.92 13.24
CA ALA A 315 9.42 15.11 14.11
C ALA A 315 10.72 14.48 13.56
N LYS A 316 10.62 13.49 12.66
CA LYS A 316 11.74 12.83 11.97
C LYS A 316 11.45 12.69 10.48
N GLN A 317 11.51 13.82 9.79
CA GLN A 317 11.16 13.91 8.37
C GLN A 317 12.10 13.04 7.50
N CYS A 318 11.57 12.48 6.41
CA CYS A 318 12.37 11.73 5.45
C CYS A 318 13.28 12.65 4.65
N GLU A 319 14.48 12.15 4.35
CA GLU A 319 15.45 12.84 3.49
C GLU A 319 15.25 12.40 2.04
N CYS A 320 14.99 13.37 1.15
CA CYS A 320 14.88 13.16 -0.28
C CYS A 320 16.28 13.20 -0.91
N ILE A 321 16.64 12.25 -1.78
CA ILE A 321 17.92 12.26 -2.51
C ILE A 321 17.85 12.97 -3.86
N ASP A 322 16.64 13.27 -4.36
CA ASP A 322 16.40 13.97 -5.62
C ASP A 322 15.09 14.77 -5.62
N GLU A 323 14.79 15.41 -6.76
CA GLU A 323 13.59 16.23 -6.96
C GLU A 323 12.29 15.42 -6.97
N SER A 324 12.36 14.13 -7.31
CA SER A 324 11.21 13.21 -7.23
C SER A 324 10.96 12.73 -5.79
N CYS A 325 11.78 13.15 -4.85
CA CYS A 325 11.82 12.69 -3.47
C CYS A 325 11.84 11.16 -3.37
N ASN A 326 12.79 10.55 -4.07
CA ASN A 326 13.25 9.23 -3.71
C ASN A 326 13.91 9.27 -2.33
N PHE A 327 13.71 8.24 -1.53
CA PHE A 327 14.40 8.08 -0.27
C PHE A 327 15.69 7.29 -0.48
N PRO A 328 16.73 7.48 0.35
CA PRO A 328 17.93 6.65 0.28
C PRO A 328 17.57 5.16 0.45
N SER A 329 18.49 4.26 0.09
CA SER A 329 18.24 2.81 0.19
C SER A 329 17.88 2.41 1.63
N ASN A 330 16.59 2.19 1.85
CA ASN A 330 16.00 1.97 3.15
C ASN A 330 15.60 0.51 3.25
N SER A 331 16.57 -0.35 3.57
CA SER A 331 16.34 -1.75 3.85
C SER A 331 15.90 -1.95 5.31
N PRO A 332 15.35 -3.12 5.66
CA PRO A 332 15.08 -3.48 7.05
C PRO A 332 16.30 -3.39 7.96
N GLN A 333 17.52 -3.48 7.41
CA GLN A 333 18.77 -3.36 8.17
C GLN A 333 19.19 -1.91 8.40
N SER A 334 19.01 -1.03 7.41
CA SER A 334 19.41 0.37 7.54
C SER A 334 18.39 1.23 8.30
N HIS A 335 17.10 0.92 8.17
CA HIS A 335 16.00 1.70 8.77
C HIS A 335 14.92 0.81 9.41
N PRO A 336 15.27 0.00 10.43
CA PRO A 336 14.35 -0.97 11.02
C PRO A 336 13.07 -0.35 11.58
N GLU A 337 13.06 0.95 11.89
CA GLU A 337 11.86 1.67 12.36
C GLU A 337 10.77 1.78 11.30
N ASP A 338 11.12 1.69 10.02
CA ASP A 338 10.22 1.84 8.87
C ASP A 338 9.67 0.51 8.36
N TRP A 339 10.12 -0.60 8.93
CA TRP A 339 9.79 -1.95 8.50
C TRP A 339 9.17 -2.78 9.62
N ILE A 340 8.47 -3.83 9.22
CA ILE A 340 7.96 -4.89 10.08
C ILE A 340 8.42 -6.21 9.49
N ILE A 341 8.98 -7.07 10.34
CA ILE A 341 9.39 -8.42 9.95
C ILE A 341 8.23 -9.38 10.15
N ILE A 342 7.92 -10.16 9.11
CA ILE A 342 6.92 -11.21 9.14
C ILE A 342 7.64 -12.53 9.47
N ASN A 343 7.50 -12.97 10.72
CA ASN A 343 8.08 -14.24 11.17
C ASN A 343 7.24 -15.45 10.78
#